data_AF-A0A2N1REB2-F1
#
_entry.id   AF-A0A2N1REB2-F1
#
_cell.length_a   1.000
_cell.length_b   1.000
_cell.length_c   1.000
_cell.angle_alpha   90.00
_cell.angle_beta   90.00
_cell.angle_gamma   90.00
#
_symmetry.space_group_name_H-M   'P 1'
#
loop_
_entity.id
_entity.type
_entity.pdbx_description
1 polymer ?
#
loop_
_entity_poly.entity_id
_entity_poly.type
_entity_poly.pdbx_seq_one_letter_code
_entity_poly.pdbx_strand_id
1 'polypeptide(L)'
;ELTIDISMNLKEPNTSWKSKPVRFRFNQAETFGANTPEAYEQIVRKILQGDKSLFPSMREINESWRIVAPMLEEDLPMEVYPVRTLPRFASELAKSNGYKWFS
;
A
#
# COMPACT_ATOMS: atom_id res chain seq x y z
N GLU A 1 8.39 -8.60 7.17
CA GLU A 1 7.84 -9.86 6.63
C GLU A 1 6.76 -9.50 5.61
N LEU A 2 6.81 -10.11 4.42
CA LEU A 2 5.85 -9.83 3.36
C LEU A 2 4.63 -10.76 3.52
N THR A 3 3.46 -10.18 3.75
CA THR A 3 2.19 -10.90 3.76
C THR A 3 1.28 -10.40 2.64
N ILE A 4 0.55 -11.32 2.02
CA ILE A 4 -0.49 -11.02 1.04
C ILE A 4 -1.81 -11.54 1.61
N ASP A 5 -2.70 -10.63 1.99
CA ASP A 5 -4.03 -10.93 2.51
C ASP A 5 -5.07 -10.66 1.40
N ILE A 6 -5.82 -11.68 0.99
CA ILE A 6 -6.97 -11.56 0.07
C ILE A 6 -8.24 -11.87 0.84
N SER A 7 -9.20 -10.93 0.86
CA SER A 7 -10.52 -11.14 1.47
C SER A 7 -11.56 -11.41 0.40
N MET A 8 -12.27 -12.53 0.51
CA MET A 8 -13.34 -12.91 -0.42
C MET A 8 -14.53 -13.54 0.30
N ASN A 9 -15.72 -13.36 -0.25
CA ASN A 9 -16.93 -13.95 0.32
C ASN A 9 -17.07 -15.40 -0.16
N LEU A 10 -17.12 -16.36 0.77
CA LEU A 10 -17.44 -17.76 0.48
C LEU A 10 -18.80 -18.14 1.08
N LYS A 11 -19.45 -19.11 0.45
CA LYS A 11 -20.66 -19.74 1.00
C LYS A 11 -20.35 -20.33 2.37
N GLU A 12 -21.20 -20.04 3.34
CA GLU A 12 -21.11 -20.64 4.66
C GLU A 12 -21.57 -22.11 4.60
N PRO A 13 -20.73 -23.07 5.03
CA PRO A 13 -21.12 -24.48 5.11
C PRO A 13 -22.39 -24.64 5.97
N ASN A 14 -23.29 -25.54 5.58
CA ASN A 14 -24.57 -25.81 6.26
C ASN A 14 -25.60 -24.67 6.25
N THR A 15 -25.47 -23.67 5.37
CA THR A 15 -26.52 -22.68 5.11
C THR A 15 -26.95 -22.70 3.64
N SER A 16 -28.20 -22.34 3.36
CA SER A 16 -28.73 -22.34 2.00
C SER A 16 -28.17 -21.19 1.15
N TRP A 17 -28.07 -19.97 1.71
CA TRP A 17 -27.76 -18.75 0.94
C TRP A 17 -26.92 -17.69 1.68
N LYS A 18 -26.24 -18.02 2.78
CA LYS A 18 -25.38 -17.07 3.50
C LYS A 18 -23.94 -17.14 3.00
N SER A 19 -23.33 -15.98 2.78
CA SER A 19 -21.91 -15.83 2.49
C SER A 19 -21.20 -15.12 3.63
N LYS A 20 -19.97 -15.53 3.94
CA LYS A 20 -19.12 -14.86 4.92
C LYS A 20 -17.77 -14.47 4.30
N PRO A 21 -17.18 -13.33 4.69
CA PRO A 21 -15.84 -12.97 4.26
C PRO A 21 -14.84 -13.94 4.89
N VAL A 22 -13.99 -14.53 4.06
CA VAL A 22 -12.87 -15.37 4.46
C VAL A 22 -11.60 -14.70 3.98
N ARG A 23 -10.59 -14.67 4.86
CA ARG A 23 -9.29 -14.10 4.58
C ARG A 23 -8.31 -15.22 4.22
N PHE A 24 -7.77 -15.15 3.01
CA PHE A 24 -6.64 -15.96 2.57
C PHE A 24 -5.39 -15.18 2.90
N ARG A 25 -4.52 -15.76 3.73
CA ARG A 25 -3.25 -15.16 4.11
C ARG A 25 -2.13 -15.99 3.54
N PHE A 26 -1.28 -15.33 2.76
CA PHE A 26 0.00 -15.88 2.34
C PHE A 26 1.11 -15.18 3.12
N ASN A 27 1.97 -15.96 3.79
CA ASN A 27 3.15 -15.47 4.48
C ASN A 27 4.40 -15.98 3.77
N GLN A 28 5.20 -15.05 3.24
CA GLN A 28 6.43 -15.39 2.52
C GLN A 28 7.46 -16.08 3.43
N ALA A 29 7.63 -15.61 4.67
CA ALA A 29 8.64 -16.13 5.58
C ALA A 29 8.35 -17.56 6.02
N GLU A 30 7.08 -17.89 6.25
CA GLU A 30 6.63 -19.25 6.56
C GLU A 30 6.81 -20.21 5.38
N THR A 31 6.64 -19.72 4.15
CA THR A 31 6.65 -20.58 2.95
C THR A 31 8.05 -20.75 2.34
N PHE A 32 8.85 -19.68 2.30
CA PHE A 32 10.14 -19.62 1.59
C PHE A 32 11.32 -19.30 2.50
N GLY A 33 11.09 -19.13 3.80
CA GLY A 33 12.10 -18.72 4.76
C GLY A 33 12.32 -17.20 4.82
N ALA A 34 13.06 -16.74 5.82
CA ALA A 34 13.26 -15.31 6.09
C ALA A 34 14.32 -14.63 5.20
N ASN A 35 14.85 -15.30 4.18
CA ASN A 35 16.00 -14.81 3.42
C ASN A 35 15.61 -13.90 2.25
N THR A 36 14.70 -12.95 2.50
CA THR A 36 14.35 -11.92 1.53
C THR A 36 15.48 -10.90 1.52
N PRO A 37 16.22 -10.75 0.40
CA PRO A 37 17.35 -9.83 0.33
C PRO A 37 16.91 -8.43 0.70
N GLU A 38 17.71 -7.73 1.51
CA GLU A 38 17.40 -6.35 1.88
C GLU A 38 17.24 -5.48 0.63
N ALA A 39 16.37 -4.47 0.73
CA ALA A 39 16.04 -3.61 -0.42
C ALA A 39 17.30 -3.04 -1.11
N TYR A 40 18.33 -2.67 -0.34
CA TYR A 40 19.58 -2.15 -0.89
C TYR A 40 20.44 -3.20 -1.59
N GLU A 41 20.47 -4.44 -1.10
CA GLU A 41 21.18 -5.53 -1.78
C GLU A 41 20.60 -5.74 -3.18
N GLN A 42 19.27 -5.71 -3.29
CA GLN A 42 18.60 -5.83 -4.58
C GLN A 42 18.93 -4.67 -5.53
N ILE A 43 18.95 -3.44 -5.02
CA ILE A 43 19.30 -2.25 -5.80
C ILE A 43 20.71 -2.37 -6.35
N VAL A 44 21.70 -2.69 -5.50
CA VAL A 44 23.11 -2.83 -5.92
C VAL A 44 23.25 -3.96 -6.93
N ARG A 45 22.62 -5.12 -6.68
CA ARG A 45 22.61 -6.25 -7.62
C ARG A 45 22.08 -5.85 -8.99
N LYS A 46 20.99 -5.07 -9.05
CA LYS A 46 20.40 -4.57 -10.30
C LYS A 46 21.31 -3.59 -11.04
N ILE A 47 22.00 -2.70 -10.31
CA ILE A 47 23.03 -1.82 -10.88
C ILE A 47 24.14 -2.63 -11.54
N LEU A 48 24.67 -3.64 -10.85
CA LEU A 48 25.72 -4.52 -11.39
C LEU A 48 25.27 -5.30 -12.62
N GLN A 49 23.99 -5.67 -12.69
CA GLN A 49 23.37 -6.34 -13.84
C GLN A 49 23.03 -5.38 -14.99
N GLY A 50 23.17 -4.06 -14.79
CA GLY A 50 22.76 -3.04 -15.77
C GLY A 50 21.24 -2.95 -15.96
N ASP A 51 20.46 -3.55 -15.06
CA ASP A 51 18.99 -3.56 -15.12
C ASP A 51 18.43 -2.32 -14.42
N LYS A 52 17.67 -1.53 -15.17
CA LYS A 52 17.10 -0.24 -14.71
C LYS A 52 15.66 -0.34 -14.22
N SER A 53 15.06 -1.54 -14.17
CA SER A 53 13.64 -1.74 -13.83
C SER A 53 13.23 -1.23 -12.44
N LEU A 54 14.16 -1.11 -11.48
CA LEU A 54 13.89 -0.58 -10.15
C LEU A 54 14.07 0.94 -10.05
N PHE A 55 14.52 1.60 -11.12
CA PHE A 55 14.78 3.04 -11.11
C PHE A 55 13.72 3.76 -11.93
N PRO A 56 13.10 4.83 -11.39
CA PRO A 56 12.15 5.62 -12.14
C PRO A 56 12.86 6.31 -13.31
N SER A 57 12.20 6.34 -14.46
CA SER A 57 12.64 7.08 -15.63
C SER A 57 12.46 8.59 -15.44
N MET A 58 13.22 9.40 -16.19
CA MET A 58 13.10 10.86 -16.13
C MET A 58 11.67 11.35 -16.42
N ARG A 59 10.95 10.66 -17.31
CA ARG A 59 9.55 10.98 -17.62
C ARG A 59 8.64 10.78 -16.41
N GLU A 60 8.81 9.68 -15.69
CA GLU A 60 8.02 9.39 -14.47
C GLU A 60 8.33 10.38 -13.35
N ILE A 61 9.61 10.76 -13.20
CA ILE A 61 10.02 11.77 -12.22
C ILE A 61 9.36 13.12 -12.55
N ASN A 62 9.44 13.58 -13.80
CA ASN A 62 8.85 14.85 -14.22
C ASN A 62 7.32 14.86 -14.03
N GLU A 63 6.64 13.76 -14.36
CA GLU A 63 5.19 13.65 -14.20
C GLU A 63 4.79 13.63 -12.73
N SER A 64 5.57 12.95 -11.88
CA SER A 64 5.35 12.95 -10.43
C SER A 64 5.46 14.36 -9.85
N TRP A 65 6.48 15.12 -10.27
CA TRP A 65 6.64 16.52 -9.88
C TRP A 65 5.53 17.42 -10.42
N ARG A 66 5.06 17.20 -11.65
CA ARG A 66 3.92 17.95 -12.22
C ARG A 66 2.65 17.81 -11.36
N ILE A 67 2.44 16.65 -10.74
CA ILE A 67 1.29 16.37 -9.88
C ILE A 67 1.48 16.98 -8.48
N VAL A 68 2.66 16.80 -7.87
CA VAL A 68 2.90 17.17 -6.47
C VAL A 68 3.25 18.65 -6.30
N ALA A 69 3.99 19.26 -7.23
CA ALA A 69 4.50 20.62 -7.06
C ALA A 69 3.42 21.68 -6.75
N PRO A 70 2.25 21.71 -7.43
CA PRO A 70 1.21 22.69 -7.12
C PRO A 70 0.70 22.60 -5.69
N MET A 71 0.64 21.38 -5.11
CA MET A 71 0.18 21.15 -3.75
C MET A 71 1.15 21.66 -2.68
N LEU A 72 2.41 21.92 -3.05
CA LEU A 72 3.43 22.43 -2.14
C LEU A 72 3.46 23.97 -2.07
N GLU A 73 2.84 24.64 -3.04
CA GLU A 73 2.77 26.11 -3.08
C GLU A 73 1.60 26.67 -2.25
N GLU A 74 0.59 25.83 -1.96
CA GLU A 74 -0.58 26.22 -1.19
C GLU A 74 -0.32 26.20 0.33
N ASP A 75 -0.57 27.33 1.00
CA ASP A 75 -0.55 27.41 2.47
C ASP A 75 -1.91 26.95 3.03
N LEU A 76 -2.07 25.63 3.14
CA LEU A 76 -3.29 25.00 3.66
C LEU A 76 -3.26 24.88 5.19
N PRO A 77 -4.41 25.06 5.87
CA PRO A 77 -4.47 24.92 7.31
C PRO A 77 -4.12 23.49 7.75
N MET A 78 -3.14 23.37 8.64
CA MET A 78 -2.68 22.08 9.16
C MET A 78 -3.58 21.61 10.31
N GLU A 79 -4.09 20.38 10.23
CA GLU A 79 -4.83 19.74 11.31
C GLU A 79 -3.86 19.02 12.26
N VAL A 80 -3.88 19.38 13.55
CA VAL A 80 -3.14 18.66 14.59
C VAL A 80 -3.93 17.44 15.03
N TYR A 81 -3.29 16.28 15.09
CA TYR A 81 -3.91 15.03 15.51
C TYR A 81 -3.02 14.27 16.51
N PRO A 82 -3.61 13.48 17.43
CA PRO A 82 -2.84 12.67 18.37
C PRO A 82 -1.92 11.64 17.71
N VAL A 83 -0.87 11.26 18.43
CA VAL A 83 0.04 10.18 18.00
C VAL A 83 -0.76 8.87 17.84
N ARG A 84 -0.51 8.15 16.74
CA ARG A 84 -1.19 6.88 16.36
C ARG A 84 -2.68 7.00 16.01
N THR A 85 -3.19 8.20 15.72
CA THR A 85 -4.53 8.37 15.14
C THR A 85 -4.44 8.95 13.73
N LEU A 86 -5.56 8.91 13.00
CA LEU A 86 -5.72 9.59 11.70
C LEU A 86 -6.40 10.95 11.93
N PRO A 87 -6.01 12.01 11.18
CA PRO A 87 -6.69 13.29 11.22
C PRO A 87 -8.14 13.15 10.74
N ARG A 88 -9.02 14.06 11.16
CA ARG A 88 -10.44 14.03 10.80
C ARG A 88 -10.60 14.17 9.29
N PHE A 89 -9.83 15.05 8.66
CA PHE A 89 -9.84 15.24 7.21
C PHE A 89 -9.63 13.93 6.44
N ALA A 90 -8.69 13.07 6.87
CA ALA A 90 -8.47 11.78 6.20
C ALA A 90 -9.70 10.86 6.29
N SER A 91 -10.40 10.86 7.42
CA SER A 91 -11.62 10.07 7.60
C SER A 91 -12.79 10.60 6.75
N GLU A 92 -12.91 11.92 6.61
CA GLU A 92 -13.92 12.58 5.77
C GLU A 92 -13.65 12.34 4.27
N LEU A 93 -12.38 12.40 3.86
CA LEU A 93 -11.95 12.10 2.50
C LEU A 93 -12.32 10.66 2.08
N ALA A 94 -12.11 9.68 2.96
CA ALA A 94 -12.52 8.31 2.65
C ALA A 94 -14.05 8.20 2.50
N LYS A 95 -14.81 8.78 3.43
CA LYS A 95 -16.28 8.73 3.41
C LYS A 95 -16.87 9.41 2.17
N SER A 96 -16.37 10.58 1.79
CA SER A 96 -16.85 11.32 0.62
C SER A 96 -16.64 10.54 -0.68
N ASN A 97 -15.59 9.73 -0.76
CA ASN A 97 -15.31 8.86 -1.89
C ASN A 97 -15.92 7.45 -1.77
N GLY A 98 -16.74 7.18 -0.74
CA GLY A 98 -17.35 5.87 -0.52
C GLY A 98 -16.39 4.78 -0.05
N TYR A 99 -15.18 5.14 0.38
CA TYR A 99 -14.15 4.23 0.87
C TYR A 99 -14.05 4.24 2.39
N LYS A 100 -13.36 3.22 2.92
CA LYS A 100 -12.93 3.15 4.32
C LYS A 100 -11.45 2.79 4.33
N TRP A 101 -10.67 3.49 5.15
CA TRP A 101 -9.26 3.16 5.34
C TRP A 101 -9.13 1.77 5.96
N PHE A 102 -8.33 0.92 5.33
CA PHE A 102 -7.98 -0.38 5.87
C PHE A 102 -6.84 -0.18 6.87
N SER A 103 -7.03 -0.62 8.12
CA SER A 103 -6.03 -0.59 9.19
C SER A 103 -5.34 -1.93 9.35
#